data_AF-A0A6L9YSV3-F1
#
_entry.id   AF-A0A6L9YSV3-F1
#
_cell.length_a   1.000
_cell.length_b   1.000
_cell.length_c   1.000
_cell.angle_alpha   90.00
_cell.angle_beta   90.00
_cell.angle_gamma   90.00
#
_symmetry.space_group_name_H-M   'P 1'
#
loop_
_entity.id
_entity.type
_entity.pdbx_description
1 polymer ?
#
loop_
_entity_poly.entity_id
_entity_poly.type
_entity_poly.pdbx_seq_one_letter_code
_entity_poly.pdbx_strand_id
1 'polypeptide(L)'
;MDGGRSAEIGSAFISRLFSEFLGIPDCFERISFSHEPHCEVARYVDYFGVPVEFDADEISLIIKPEKLGERIKQANVELFNYVQTHLSGIKKQIEAAKEPKELKALRKAAAENAQAGVFNTASVAAAANMSVRTAQRITAEHGTTLQGLIDKVREHRATELLRDNRNDIGSIAFLLGYSDERAFRRAFQRWTGQTPSDYRRQYNKQIE
;
A
#
# COMPACT_ATOMS: atom_id res chain seq x y z
N MET A 1 -18.80 14.71 22.83
CA MET A 1 -18.16 13.53 23.44
C MET A 1 -16.89 13.87 24.23
N ASP A 2 -16.40 15.10 24.24
CA ASP A 2 -15.45 15.59 25.26
C ASP A 2 -15.39 17.13 25.37
N GLY A 3 -16.27 17.82 24.63
CA GLY A 3 -16.35 19.28 24.58
C GLY A 3 -15.38 19.95 23.62
N GLY A 4 -14.56 19.20 22.86
CA GLY A 4 -13.52 19.78 21.98
C GLY A 4 -12.09 19.59 22.49
N ARG A 5 -11.91 19.09 23.71
CA ARG A 5 -10.60 18.90 24.35
C ARG A 5 -9.65 18.02 23.54
N SER A 6 -10.12 16.95 22.91
CA SER A 6 -9.28 16.11 22.04
C SER A 6 -8.83 16.86 20.79
N ALA A 7 -9.65 17.78 20.27
CA ALA A 7 -9.28 18.63 19.14
C ALA A 7 -8.18 19.61 19.53
N GLU A 8 -8.29 20.23 20.71
CA GLU A 8 -7.24 21.11 21.26
C GLU A 8 -5.93 20.35 21.48
N ILE A 9 -5.96 19.19 22.13
CA ILE A 9 -4.78 18.35 22.38
C ILE A 9 -4.16 17.86 21.07
N GLY A 10 -5.00 17.41 20.12
CA GLY A 10 -4.54 16.98 18.80
C GLY A 10 -3.86 18.11 18.03
N SER A 11 -4.44 19.30 18.06
CA SER A 11 -3.88 20.48 17.40
C SER A 11 -2.57 20.93 18.05
N ALA A 12 -2.49 20.89 19.37
CA ALA A 12 -1.26 21.15 20.13
C ALA A 12 -0.15 20.14 19.77
N PHE A 13 -0.50 18.85 19.66
CA PHE A 13 0.43 17.81 19.26
C PHE A 13 0.93 18.02 17.82
N ILE A 14 0.04 18.30 16.87
CA ILE A 14 0.42 18.59 15.48
C ILE A 14 1.29 19.84 15.41
N SER A 15 0.96 20.90 16.15
CA SER A 15 1.76 22.13 16.17
C SER A 15 3.21 21.87 16.62
N ARG A 16 3.38 21.12 17.72
CA ARG A 16 4.71 20.69 18.19
C ARG A 16 5.42 19.74 17.24
N LEU A 17 4.69 18.84 16.58
CA LEU A 17 5.28 17.95 15.59
C LEU A 17 5.96 18.75 14.47
N PHE A 18 5.30 19.79 13.96
CA PHE A 18 5.89 20.60 12.90
C PHE A 18 7.09 21.43 13.37
N SER A 19 7.00 22.06 14.56
CA SER A 19 8.06 22.93 15.06
C SER A 19 9.26 22.16 15.61
N GLU A 20 9.04 21.18 16.48
CA GLU A 20 10.09 20.47 17.24
C GLU A 20 10.63 19.26 16.47
N PHE A 21 9.76 18.45 15.86
CA PHE A 21 10.16 17.22 15.18
C PHE A 21 10.48 17.44 13.70
N LEU A 22 9.67 18.18 12.94
CA LEU A 22 9.97 18.43 11.53
C LEU A 22 10.96 19.58 11.34
N GLY A 23 11.17 20.41 12.36
CA GLY A 23 12.10 21.54 12.34
C GLY A 23 11.62 22.67 11.43
N ILE A 24 10.30 22.81 11.26
CA ILE A 24 9.63 23.83 10.46
C ILE A 24 8.85 24.76 11.42
N PRO A 25 9.53 25.67 12.13
CA PRO A 25 8.85 26.63 13.00
C PRO A 25 8.03 27.62 12.18
N ASP A 26 7.05 28.27 12.84
CA ASP A 26 6.20 29.30 12.24
C ASP A 26 5.48 28.82 10.96
N CYS A 27 4.96 27.59 11.00
CA CYS A 27 4.35 26.94 9.85
C CYS A 27 2.84 27.20 9.71
N PHE A 28 2.15 27.53 10.80
CA PHE A 28 0.72 27.77 10.78
C PHE A 28 0.41 29.26 10.56
N GLU A 29 -0.68 29.53 9.87
CA GLU A 29 -1.25 30.86 9.69
C GLU A 29 -2.39 31.11 10.69
N ARG A 30 -3.21 30.09 10.94
CA ARG A 30 -4.39 30.16 11.82
C ARG A 30 -4.82 28.76 12.26
N ILE A 31 -5.46 28.67 13.41
CA ILE A 31 -6.13 27.46 13.89
C ILE A 31 -7.61 27.76 14.15
N SER A 32 -8.50 26.85 13.80
CA SER A 32 -9.92 26.94 14.13
C SER A 32 -10.39 25.73 14.92
N PHE A 33 -11.32 25.96 15.84
CA PHE A 33 -12.03 24.96 16.61
C PHE A 33 -13.53 25.11 16.43
N SER A 34 -14.23 23.97 16.33
CA SER A 34 -15.68 23.94 16.13
C SER A 34 -16.50 23.99 17.42
N HIS A 35 -15.87 24.35 18.53
CA HIS A 35 -16.49 24.40 19.84
C HIS A 35 -16.22 25.77 20.48
N GLU A 36 -16.91 26.05 21.59
CA GLU A 36 -16.67 27.26 22.38
C GLU A 36 -15.34 27.18 23.15
N PRO A 37 -14.67 28.31 23.40
CA PRO A 37 -13.39 28.30 24.10
C PRO A 37 -13.54 27.82 25.55
N HIS A 38 -12.63 26.94 25.99
CA HIS A 38 -12.64 26.45 27.38
C HIS A 38 -11.92 27.38 28.37
N CYS A 39 -11.19 28.37 27.87
CA CYS A 39 -10.58 29.43 28.64
C CYS A 39 -10.41 30.69 27.79
N GLU A 40 -9.73 31.72 28.32
CA GLU A 40 -9.48 32.95 27.56
C GLU A 40 -8.73 32.67 26.25
N VAL A 41 -9.27 33.17 25.13
CA VAL A 41 -8.69 32.98 23.78
C VAL A 41 -7.23 33.43 23.71
N ALA A 42 -6.86 34.46 24.47
CA ALA A 42 -5.48 34.95 24.57
C ALA A 42 -4.47 33.83 24.94
N ARG A 43 -4.85 32.89 25.81
CA ARG A 43 -3.97 31.77 26.20
C ARG A 43 -3.71 30.81 25.05
N TYR A 44 -4.68 30.64 24.16
CA TYR A 44 -4.51 29.82 22.95
C TYR A 44 -3.59 30.53 21.97
N VAL A 45 -3.78 31.83 21.76
CA VAL A 45 -2.90 32.63 20.89
C VAL A 45 -1.46 32.64 21.43
N ASP A 46 -1.27 32.77 22.74
CA ASP A 46 0.05 32.71 23.37
C ASP A 46 0.70 31.33 23.22
N TYR A 47 -0.08 30.26 23.31
CA TYR A 47 0.42 28.89 23.16
C TYR A 47 0.78 28.54 21.71
N PHE A 48 -0.12 28.84 20.77
CA PHE A 48 0.03 28.47 19.36
C PHE A 48 0.85 29.48 18.55
N GLY A 49 0.98 30.72 19.02
CA GLY A 49 1.68 31.81 18.34
C GLY A 49 0.94 32.35 17.11
N VAL A 50 -0.32 31.96 16.89
CA VAL A 50 -1.14 32.33 15.73
C VAL A 50 -2.57 32.66 16.18
N PRO A 51 -3.36 33.38 15.36
CA PRO A 51 -4.77 33.57 15.62
C PRO A 51 -5.51 32.23 15.79
N VAL A 52 -6.37 32.16 16.81
CA VAL A 52 -7.21 30.99 17.09
C VAL A 52 -8.67 31.42 17.08
N GLU A 53 -9.46 30.77 16.23
CA GLU A 53 -10.90 31.01 16.10
C GLU A 53 -11.70 29.86 16.72
N PHE A 54 -12.79 30.20 17.41
CA PHE A 54 -13.72 29.25 18.00
C PHE A 54 -15.09 29.38 17.31
N ASP A 55 -15.97 28.42 17.56
CA ASP A 55 -17.30 28.34 16.93
C ASP A 55 -17.25 28.30 15.39
N ALA A 56 -16.18 27.74 14.82
CA ALA A 56 -16.05 27.54 13.38
C ALA A 56 -16.82 26.30 12.89
N ASP A 57 -17.09 26.21 11.60
CA ASP A 57 -17.76 25.05 11.00
C ASP A 57 -16.93 23.75 11.13
N GLU A 58 -15.59 23.88 11.18
CA GLU A 58 -14.67 22.75 11.25
C GLU A 58 -13.40 23.06 12.08
N ILE A 59 -12.76 21.98 12.54
CA ILE A 59 -11.43 22.03 13.17
C ILE A 59 -10.39 22.09 12.06
N SER A 60 -9.60 23.16 12.00
CA SER A 60 -8.59 23.35 10.96
C SER A 60 -7.26 23.86 11.51
N LEU A 61 -6.16 23.41 10.90
CA LEU A 61 -4.82 23.95 11.10
C LEU A 61 -4.33 24.41 9.73
N ILE A 62 -4.30 25.73 9.52
CA ILE A 62 -3.97 26.32 8.23
C ILE A 62 -2.45 26.51 8.15
N ILE A 63 -1.81 25.92 7.14
CA ILE A 63 -0.36 26.00 6.93
C ILE A 63 -0.07 27.11 5.93
N LYS A 64 0.95 27.93 6.21
CA LYS A 64 1.43 28.98 5.30
C LYS A 64 1.90 28.35 3.98
N PRO A 65 1.39 28.77 2.80
CA PRO A 65 1.75 28.15 1.52
C PRO A 65 3.26 28.09 1.25
N GLU A 66 4.00 29.12 1.66
CA GLU A 66 5.46 29.19 1.50
C GLU A 66 6.21 28.08 2.26
N LYS A 67 5.59 27.50 3.29
CA LYS A 67 6.19 26.44 4.12
C LYS A 67 6.05 25.05 3.50
N LEU A 68 5.13 24.84 2.56
CA LEU A 68 4.91 23.54 1.91
C LEU A 68 6.09 23.06 1.06
N GLY A 69 6.91 24.00 0.58
CA GLY A 69 8.12 23.70 -0.21
C GLY A 69 9.39 23.52 0.63
N GLU A 70 9.35 23.79 1.94
CA GLU A 70 10.54 23.68 2.79
C GLU A 70 10.93 22.21 2.99
N ARG A 71 12.23 21.92 2.90
CA ARG A 71 12.76 20.59 3.17
C ARG A 71 12.75 20.33 4.68
N ILE A 72 12.21 19.18 5.08
CA ILE A 72 12.29 18.70 6.45
C ILE A 72 13.76 18.47 6.80
N LYS A 73 14.27 19.23 7.78
CA LYS A 73 15.71 19.22 8.14
C LYS A 73 16.18 17.88 8.70
N GLN A 74 15.28 17.18 9.38
CA GLN A 74 15.55 15.87 10.00
C GLN A 74 15.24 14.68 9.05
N ALA A 75 15.02 14.94 7.76
CA ALA A 75 14.69 13.89 6.81
C ALA A 75 15.86 12.90 6.66
N ASN A 76 15.61 11.64 7.04
CA ASN A 76 16.49 10.53 6.74
C ASN A 76 15.81 9.65 5.67
N VAL A 77 16.34 9.72 4.45
CA VAL A 77 15.79 9.00 3.29
C VAL A 77 15.85 7.48 3.47
N GLU A 78 16.90 6.97 4.10
CA GLU A 78 17.08 5.53 4.34
C GLU A 78 16.07 5.02 5.38
N LEU A 79 15.92 5.74 6.50
CA LEU A 79 14.90 5.44 7.51
C LEU A 79 13.49 5.54 6.92
N PHE A 80 13.21 6.57 6.11
CA PHE A 80 11.94 6.72 5.43
C PHE A 80 11.62 5.53 4.54
N ASN A 81 12.57 5.09 3.70
CA ASN A 81 12.41 3.92 2.85
C ASN A 81 12.23 2.63 3.65
N TYR A 82 12.96 2.46 4.76
CA TYR A 82 12.79 1.34 5.68
C TYR A 82 11.40 1.32 6.30
N VAL A 83 10.95 2.44 6.87
CA VAL A 83 9.63 2.58 7.48
C VAL A 83 8.54 2.37 6.45
N GLN A 84 8.66 2.93 5.25
CA GLN A 84 7.71 2.73 4.16
C GLN A 84 7.61 1.25 3.76
N THR A 85 8.75 0.57 3.64
CA THR A 85 8.79 -0.88 3.36
C THR A 85 8.13 -1.68 4.48
N HIS A 86 8.45 -1.38 5.73
CA HIS A 86 7.89 -2.06 6.91
C HIS A 86 6.38 -1.84 7.04
N LEU A 87 5.92 -0.59 6.89
CA LEU A 87 4.51 -0.22 6.89
C LEU A 87 3.75 -0.87 5.73
N SER A 88 4.36 -1.03 4.56
CA SER A 88 3.75 -1.79 3.45
C SER A 88 3.53 -3.25 3.82
N GLY A 89 4.44 -3.84 4.61
CA GLY A 89 4.30 -5.19 5.17
C GLY A 89 3.17 -5.28 6.20
N ILE A 90 3.09 -4.31 7.12
CA ILE A 90 2.00 -4.24 8.10
C ILE A 90 0.65 -4.02 7.43
N LYS A 91 0.55 -3.13 6.44
CA LYS A 91 -0.67 -2.88 5.67
C LYS A 91 -1.17 -4.17 5.01
N LYS A 92 -0.27 -4.93 4.38
CA LYS A 92 -0.60 -6.25 3.82
C LYS A 92 -1.10 -7.23 4.89
N GLN A 93 -0.55 -7.19 6.10
CA GLN A 93 -1.01 -8.02 7.22
C GLN A 93 -2.39 -7.61 7.73
N ILE A 94 -2.66 -6.31 7.85
CA ILE A 94 -3.97 -5.78 8.25
C ILE A 94 -5.04 -6.10 7.20
N GLU A 95 -4.71 -5.94 5.92
CA GLU A 95 -5.59 -6.32 4.81
C GLU A 95 -5.84 -7.84 4.78
N ALA A 96 -4.81 -8.65 5.03
CA ALA A 96 -4.95 -10.10 5.16
C ALA A 96 -5.72 -10.54 6.43
N ALA A 97 -5.81 -9.68 7.45
CA ALA A 97 -6.62 -9.91 8.65
C ALA A 97 -8.10 -9.54 8.45
N LYS A 98 -8.41 -8.63 7.52
CA LYS A 98 -9.78 -8.30 7.08
C LYS A 98 -10.31 -9.24 6.00
N GLU A 99 -9.42 -9.99 5.35
CA GLU A 99 -9.77 -10.95 4.31
C GLU A 99 -10.53 -12.16 4.90
N PRO A 100 -11.65 -12.59 4.29
CA PRO A 100 -12.35 -13.81 4.73
C PRO A 100 -11.46 -15.05 4.65
N LYS A 101 -11.65 -15.96 5.61
CA LYS A 101 -10.84 -17.18 5.76
C LYS A 101 -10.79 -17.99 4.47
N GLU A 102 -11.88 -18.00 3.73
CA GLU A 102 -12.06 -18.71 2.49
C GLU A 102 -11.21 -18.13 1.35
N LEU A 103 -11.17 -16.80 1.20
CA LEU A 103 -10.36 -16.15 0.17
C LEU A 103 -8.86 -16.31 0.47
N LYS A 104 -8.50 -16.22 1.76
CA LYS A 104 -7.15 -16.53 2.23
C LYS A 104 -6.74 -17.97 1.93
N ALA A 105 -7.64 -18.94 2.13
CA ALA A 105 -7.40 -20.33 1.80
C ALA A 105 -7.16 -20.54 0.29
N LEU A 106 -7.94 -19.88 -0.57
CA LEU A 106 -7.76 -19.93 -2.02
C LEU A 106 -6.42 -19.31 -2.47
N ARG A 107 -6.00 -18.20 -1.87
CA ARG A 107 -4.67 -17.61 -2.15
C ARG A 107 -3.53 -18.52 -1.73
N LYS A 108 -3.64 -19.11 -0.53
CA LYS A 108 -2.66 -20.08 -0.03
C LYS A 108 -2.57 -21.30 -0.95
N ALA A 109 -3.71 -21.88 -1.32
CA ALA A 109 -3.79 -23.00 -2.25
C ALA A 109 -3.20 -22.66 -3.62
N ALA A 110 -3.42 -21.46 -4.14
CA ALA A 110 -2.82 -21.01 -5.40
C ALA A 110 -1.28 -20.92 -5.30
N ALA A 111 -0.75 -20.42 -4.19
CA ALA A 111 0.69 -20.34 -3.96
C ALA A 111 1.34 -21.73 -3.81
N GLU A 112 0.72 -22.63 -3.04
CA GLU A 112 1.19 -24.01 -2.82
C GLU A 112 1.17 -24.82 -4.14
N ASN A 113 0.07 -24.75 -4.89
CA ASN A 113 -0.03 -25.41 -6.19
C ASN A 113 1.01 -24.89 -7.18
N ALA A 114 1.27 -23.58 -7.17
CA ALA A 114 2.31 -23.00 -8.01
C ALA A 114 3.69 -23.57 -7.67
N GLN A 115 4.01 -23.85 -6.39
CA GLN A 115 5.27 -24.52 -6.02
C GLN A 115 5.43 -25.88 -6.69
N ALA A 116 4.33 -26.60 -6.88
CA ALA A 116 4.28 -27.86 -7.62
C ALA A 116 4.10 -27.71 -9.15
N GLY A 117 4.11 -26.48 -9.68
CA GLY A 117 3.91 -26.21 -11.11
C GLY A 117 2.46 -26.35 -11.60
N VAL A 118 1.48 -26.38 -10.68
CA VAL A 118 0.07 -26.59 -10.99
C VAL A 118 -0.67 -25.25 -11.01
N PHE A 119 -1.24 -24.88 -12.16
CA PHE A 119 -1.87 -23.56 -12.39
C PHE A 119 -3.28 -23.65 -12.96
N ASN A 120 -4.12 -24.56 -12.43
CA ASN A 120 -5.51 -24.69 -12.86
C ASN A 120 -6.49 -24.44 -11.70
N THR A 121 -7.69 -23.98 -12.04
CA THR A 121 -8.72 -23.59 -11.06
C THR A 121 -9.27 -24.75 -10.26
N ALA A 122 -9.35 -25.95 -10.83
CA ALA A 122 -9.87 -27.14 -10.16
C ALA A 122 -8.96 -27.57 -9.00
N SER A 123 -7.65 -27.64 -9.24
CA SER A 123 -6.66 -27.97 -8.22
C SER A 123 -6.61 -26.93 -7.10
N VAL A 124 -6.74 -25.64 -7.41
CA VAL A 124 -6.75 -24.58 -6.38
C VAL A 124 -8.01 -24.65 -5.52
N ALA A 125 -9.19 -24.86 -6.13
CA ALA A 125 -10.42 -25.02 -5.38
C ALA A 125 -10.38 -26.29 -4.49
N ALA A 126 -9.91 -27.41 -5.03
CA ALA A 126 -9.77 -28.66 -4.29
C ALA A 126 -8.81 -28.54 -3.09
N ALA A 127 -7.65 -27.91 -3.28
CA ALA A 127 -6.68 -27.68 -2.19
C ALA A 127 -7.22 -26.73 -1.10
N ALA A 128 -8.17 -25.86 -1.43
CA ALA A 128 -8.90 -25.03 -0.47
C ALA A 128 -10.13 -25.73 0.15
N ASN A 129 -10.37 -27.02 -0.12
CA ASN A 129 -11.55 -27.78 0.27
C ASN A 129 -12.88 -27.16 -0.23
N MET A 130 -12.90 -26.66 -1.46
CA MET A 130 -14.05 -26.01 -2.07
C MET A 130 -14.38 -26.60 -3.44
N SER A 131 -15.66 -26.55 -3.81
CA SER A 131 -16.04 -26.73 -5.22
C SER A 131 -15.56 -25.54 -6.05
N VAL A 132 -15.31 -25.74 -7.34
CA VAL A 132 -14.92 -24.65 -8.26
C VAL A 132 -15.97 -23.53 -8.27
N ARG A 133 -17.27 -23.89 -8.26
CA ARG A 133 -18.39 -22.94 -8.19
C ARG A 133 -18.33 -22.07 -6.93
N THR A 134 -18.06 -22.70 -5.78
CA THR A 134 -17.93 -21.99 -4.49
C THR A 134 -16.75 -21.03 -4.52
N ALA A 135 -15.59 -21.48 -5.00
CA ALA A 135 -14.39 -20.65 -5.10
C ALA A 135 -14.56 -19.46 -6.06
N GLN A 136 -15.24 -19.67 -7.19
CA GLN A 136 -15.59 -18.60 -8.14
C GLN A 136 -16.53 -17.57 -7.51
N ARG A 137 -17.58 -18.01 -6.81
CA ARG A 137 -18.51 -17.11 -6.11
C ARG A 137 -17.78 -16.23 -5.08
N ILE A 138 -16.98 -16.85 -4.21
CA ILE A 138 -16.22 -16.15 -3.16
C ILE A 138 -15.24 -15.15 -3.79
N THR A 139 -14.48 -15.55 -4.80
CA THR A 139 -13.55 -14.63 -5.46
C THR A 139 -14.28 -13.44 -6.10
N ALA A 140 -15.43 -13.66 -6.74
CA ALA A 140 -16.24 -12.61 -7.34
C ALA A 140 -16.81 -11.62 -6.29
N GLU A 141 -17.29 -12.12 -5.15
CA GLU A 141 -17.76 -11.28 -4.03
C GLU A 141 -16.69 -10.34 -3.47
N HIS A 142 -15.41 -10.68 -3.70
CA HIS A 142 -14.25 -9.88 -3.31
C HIS A 142 -13.54 -9.19 -4.48
N GLY A 143 -14.24 -9.00 -5.60
CA GLY A 143 -13.75 -8.20 -6.73
C GLY A 143 -12.58 -8.83 -7.48
N THR A 144 -12.40 -10.15 -7.38
CA THR A 144 -11.36 -10.89 -8.11
C THR A 144 -11.95 -12.13 -8.78
N THR A 145 -11.10 -12.93 -9.41
CA THR A 145 -11.48 -14.23 -9.98
C THR A 145 -10.50 -15.29 -9.52
N LEU A 146 -10.95 -16.54 -9.50
CA LEU A 146 -10.07 -17.67 -9.19
C LEU A 146 -8.87 -17.76 -10.15
N GLN A 147 -9.09 -17.46 -11.43
CA GLN A 147 -7.99 -17.34 -12.40
C GLN A 147 -7.10 -16.13 -12.10
N GLY A 148 -7.66 -15.02 -11.64
CA GLY A 148 -6.91 -13.84 -11.20
C GLY A 148 -5.95 -14.13 -10.05
N LEU A 149 -6.33 -15.00 -9.11
CA LEU A 149 -5.42 -15.45 -8.04
C LEU A 149 -4.24 -16.24 -8.61
N ILE A 150 -4.50 -17.16 -9.54
CA ILE A 150 -3.46 -17.95 -10.23
C ILE A 150 -2.53 -17.02 -11.03
N ASP A 151 -3.11 -16.08 -11.78
CA ASP A 151 -2.38 -15.11 -12.58
C ASP A 151 -1.48 -14.23 -11.70
N LYS A 152 -1.91 -13.82 -10.50
CA LYS A 152 -1.07 -13.06 -9.57
C LYS A 152 0.14 -13.86 -9.07
N VAL A 153 -0.04 -15.16 -8.80
CA VAL A 153 1.08 -16.03 -8.42
C VAL A 153 2.03 -16.24 -9.61
N ARG A 154 1.49 -16.41 -10.83
CA ARG A 154 2.30 -16.51 -12.06
C ARG A 154 3.08 -15.23 -12.32
N GLU A 155 2.46 -14.06 -12.19
CA GLU A 155 3.11 -12.75 -12.34
C GLU A 155 4.29 -12.64 -11.39
N HIS A 156 4.08 -12.92 -10.10
CA HIS A 156 5.15 -12.87 -9.11
C HIS A 156 6.31 -13.81 -9.46
N ARG A 157 6.03 -15.09 -9.73
CA ARG A 157 7.07 -16.06 -10.12
C ARG A 157 7.76 -15.70 -11.43
N ALA A 158 7.03 -15.16 -12.41
CA ALA A 158 7.61 -14.71 -13.66
C ALA A 158 8.62 -13.58 -13.41
N THR A 159 8.27 -12.61 -12.57
CA THR A 159 9.19 -11.51 -12.23
C THR A 159 10.44 -12.00 -11.51
N GLU A 160 10.34 -13.02 -10.65
CA GLU A 160 11.51 -13.63 -9.99
C GLU A 160 12.38 -14.40 -10.99
N LEU A 161 11.78 -15.26 -11.81
CA LEU A 161 12.49 -16.05 -12.81
C LEU A 161 13.15 -15.19 -13.89
N LEU A 162 12.56 -14.05 -14.25
CA LEU A 162 13.11 -13.14 -15.25
C LEU A 162 14.34 -12.37 -14.76
N ARG A 163 14.53 -12.22 -13.44
CA ARG A 163 15.73 -11.62 -12.84
C ARG A 163 16.95 -12.54 -12.95
N ASP A 164 16.74 -13.85 -13.11
CA ASP A 164 17.82 -14.81 -13.34
C ASP A 164 18.04 -15.01 -14.85
N ASN A 165 19.15 -14.47 -15.37
CA ASN A 165 19.50 -14.54 -16.80
C ASN A 165 19.82 -15.96 -17.29
N ARG A 166 19.92 -16.96 -16.40
CA ARG A 166 20.20 -18.36 -16.78
C ARG A 166 19.00 -19.06 -17.43
N ASN A 167 17.78 -18.56 -17.18
CA ASN A 167 16.57 -19.14 -17.75
C ASN A 167 16.19 -18.42 -19.05
N ASP A 168 16.03 -19.15 -20.14
CA ASP A 168 15.42 -18.59 -21.35
C ASP A 168 13.91 -18.37 -21.16
N ILE A 169 13.30 -17.51 -21.98
CA ILE A 169 11.89 -17.11 -21.84
C ILE A 169 10.94 -18.29 -22.09
N GLY A 170 11.32 -19.23 -22.97
CA GLY A 170 10.58 -20.44 -23.25
C GLY A 170 10.54 -21.39 -22.05
N SER A 171 11.67 -21.61 -21.40
CA SER A 171 11.77 -22.38 -20.15
C SER A 171 10.94 -21.75 -19.03
N ILE A 172 10.96 -20.42 -18.90
CA ILE A 172 10.11 -19.70 -17.94
C ILE A 172 8.62 -19.93 -18.24
N ALA A 173 8.23 -19.86 -19.51
CA ALA A 173 6.85 -20.12 -19.92
C ALA A 173 6.39 -21.53 -19.51
N PHE A 174 7.23 -22.55 -19.74
CA PHE A 174 6.97 -23.92 -19.34
C PHE A 174 6.84 -24.08 -17.82
N LEU A 175 7.76 -23.50 -17.04
CA LEU A 175 7.71 -23.53 -15.56
C LEU A 175 6.46 -22.88 -14.97
N LEU A 176 5.85 -21.93 -15.69
CA LEU A 176 4.62 -21.25 -15.30
C LEU A 176 3.35 -21.94 -15.84
N GLY A 177 3.50 -23.10 -16.48
CA GLY A 177 2.41 -23.91 -17.02
C GLY A 177 1.72 -23.30 -18.22
N TYR A 178 2.45 -22.57 -19.08
CA TYR A 178 1.95 -22.12 -20.38
C TYR A 178 2.20 -23.18 -21.46
N SER A 179 1.29 -23.26 -22.43
CA SER A 179 1.43 -24.14 -23.60
C SER A 179 2.61 -23.78 -24.49
N ASP A 180 2.94 -22.49 -24.56
CA ASP A 180 3.99 -21.95 -25.40
C ASP A 180 4.44 -20.56 -24.90
N GLU A 181 5.58 -20.11 -25.43
CA GLU A 181 6.17 -18.82 -25.10
C GLU A 181 5.28 -17.63 -25.51
N ARG A 182 4.52 -17.73 -26.61
CA ARG A 182 3.66 -16.64 -27.10
C ARG A 182 2.48 -16.39 -26.15
N ALA A 183 1.93 -17.45 -25.57
CA ALA A 183 0.87 -17.38 -24.55
C ALA A 183 1.40 -16.70 -23.28
N PHE A 184 2.61 -17.08 -22.82
CA PHE A 184 3.25 -16.42 -21.69
C PHE A 184 3.53 -14.94 -21.96
N ARG A 185 4.13 -14.59 -23.10
CA ARG A 185 4.44 -13.19 -23.46
C ARG A 185 3.19 -12.30 -23.43
N ARG A 186 2.08 -12.76 -24.01
CA ARG A 186 0.79 -12.04 -23.99
C ARG A 186 0.25 -11.87 -22.58
N ALA A 187 0.31 -12.93 -21.75
CA ALA A 187 -0.14 -12.86 -20.38
C ALA A 187 0.71 -11.90 -19.54
N PHE A 188 2.04 -12.00 -19.65
CA PHE A 188 2.98 -11.15 -18.93
C PHE A 188 2.82 -9.67 -19.29
N GLN A 189 2.64 -9.36 -20.58
CA GLN A 189 2.39 -7.99 -21.04
C GLN A 189 1.05 -7.45 -20.54
N ARG A 190 0.00 -8.28 -20.50
CA ARG A 190 -1.29 -7.89 -19.92
C ARG A 190 -1.18 -7.56 -18.42
N TRP A 191 -0.35 -8.28 -17.67
CA TRP A 191 -0.19 -8.04 -16.23
C TRP A 191 0.71 -6.85 -15.92
N THR A 192 1.81 -6.69 -16.67
CA THR A 192 2.90 -5.76 -16.30
C THR A 192 3.02 -4.54 -17.22
N GLY A 193 2.32 -4.52 -18.37
CA GLY A 193 2.43 -3.49 -19.39
C GLY A 193 3.64 -3.62 -20.32
N GLN A 194 4.54 -4.56 -20.08
CA GLN A 194 5.79 -4.72 -20.82
C GLN A 194 6.08 -6.17 -21.22
N THR A 195 6.95 -6.37 -22.22
CA THR A 195 7.32 -7.73 -22.63
C THR A 195 8.31 -8.35 -21.62
N PRO A 196 8.36 -9.70 -21.48
CA PRO A 196 9.34 -10.35 -20.61
C PRO A 196 10.80 -9.98 -20.94
N SER A 197 11.10 -9.81 -22.23
CA SER A 197 12.43 -9.40 -22.70
C SER A 197 12.79 -7.98 -22.27
N ASP A 198 11.85 -7.05 -22.36
CA ASP A 198 12.06 -5.66 -21.95
C ASP A 198 12.21 -5.55 -20.43
N TYR A 199 11.37 -6.26 -19.68
CA TYR A 199 11.45 -6.35 -18.22
C TYR A 199 12.84 -6.83 -17.78
N ARG A 200 13.35 -7.90 -18.38
CA ARG A 200 14.70 -8.44 -18.10
C ARG A 200 15.80 -7.43 -18.43
N ARG A 201 15.71 -6.77 -19.59
CA ARG A 201 16.70 -5.76 -20.02
C ARG A 201 16.74 -4.58 -19.05
N GLN A 202 15.58 -4.10 -18.60
CA GLN A 202 15.49 -2.99 -17.65
C GLN A 202 16.12 -3.35 -16.31
N TYR A 203 15.89 -4.57 -15.82
CA TYR A 203 16.47 -5.04 -14.56
C TYR A 203 18.00 -5.17 -14.64
N ASN A 204 18.54 -5.70 -15.74
CA ASN A 204 19.99 -5.82 -15.92
C ASN A 204 20.71 -4.45 -15.93
N LYS A 205 20.09 -3.42 -16.53
CA LYS A 205 20.62 -2.05 -16.52
C LYS A 205 20.65 -1.36 -15.15
N GLN A 206 19.93 -1.89 -14.16
CA GLN A 206 19.92 -1.34 -12.79
C GLN A 206 21.01 -1.97 -11.91
N ILE A 207 21.62 -3.06 -12.35
CA ILE A 207 22.69 -3.78 -11.64
C ILE A 207 24.08 -3.39 -12.17
N GLU A 208 24.15 -2.89 -13.41
CA GLU A 208 25.33 -2.22 -13.99
C GLU A 208 25.49 -0.79 -13.47
#